data_AF-X1J122-F1
#
_entry.id   AF-X1J122-F1
#
_cell.length_a   1.000
_cell.length_b   1.000
_cell.length_c   1.000
_cell.angle_alpha   90.00
_cell.angle_beta   90.00
_cell.angle_gamma   90.00
#
_symmetry.space_group_name_H-M   'P 1'
#
loop_
_entity.id
_entity.type
_entity.pdbx_description
1 polymer ?
#
loop_
_entity_poly.entity_id
_entity_poly.type
_entity_poly.pdbx_seq_one_letter_code
_entity_poly.pdbx_strand_id
1 'polypeptide(L)'
;TPFKLLEGTYGLAVIRAQEPGIIIAARKGSPMVIGVGESETLLASDPAALVAFTKNVIYLEDGEMAVLRADRFETHDLNAVPIDKRVEEIAFELPDIERNGYAHFMLKEIFEQPATIKNALRGRLIRSEGTAKLGGLDDRILRSAKRCHIIACGTSWHAGLIGKYLLENISRIPTQVSYAAEFRYANPMIEPDTLVIAVSQSGETTDTLEGVREAILHGAATIGICNVVGSSIARECSQGIYLHAGPEIGVASTKAFTSQLV
;
A
#
# COMPACT_ATOMS: atom_id res chain seq x y z
N THR A 1 -17.71 -7.93 -21.28
CA THR A 1 -18.67 -7.02 -20.62
C THR A 1 -18.51 -5.59 -21.16
N PRO A 2 -19.47 -4.66 -20.96
CA PRO A 2 -19.36 -3.26 -21.44
C PRO A 2 -18.14 -2.51 -20.90
N PHE A 3 -17.62 -2.91 -19.74
CA PHE A 3 -16.40 -2.36 -19.15
C PHE A 3 -15.15 -2.53 -20.04
N LYS A 4 -15.17 -3.45 -21.01
CA LYS A 4 -14.10 -3.61 -22.01
C LYS A 4 -14.00 -2.42 -22.98
N LEU A 5 -15.05 -1.61 -23.10
CA LEU A 5 -15.07 -0.43 -23.96
C LEU A 5 -14.48 0.81 -23.27
N LEU A 6 -14.17 0.72 -21.97
CA LEU A 6 -13.63 1.82 -21.18
C LEU A 6 -12.10 1.81 -21.22
N GLU A 7 -11.53 2.98 -21.50
CA GLU A 7 -10.10 3.24 -21.43
C GLU A 7 -9.77 4.14 -20.23
N GLY A 8 -8.58 3.97 -19.66
CA GLY A 8 -8.14 4.67 -18.45
C GLY A 8 -8.32 3.90 -17.13
N THR A 9 -8.16 4.62 -16.02
CA THR A 9 -8.23 4.13 -14.66
C THR A 9 -9.63 4.37 -14.08
N TYR A 10 -10.23 3.37 -13.45
CA TYR A 10 -11.56 3.47 -12.85
C TYR A 10 -11.78 2.51 -11.69
N GLY A 11 -12.71 2.89 -10.80
CA GLY A 11 -13.37 2.04 -9.82
C GLY A 11 -14.85 2.42 -9.85
N LEU A 12 -15.68 1.57 -10.43
CA LEU A 12 -17.07 1.89 -10.74
C LEU A 12 -18.02 1.05 -9.90
N ALA A 13 -19.08 1.67 -9.40
CA ALA A 13 -20.26 1.02 -8.86
C ALA A 13 -21.47 1.44 -9.69
N VAL A 14 -22.15 0.48 -10.31
CA VAL A 14 -23.29 0.70 -11.19
C VAL A 14 -24.53 0.11 -10.54
N ILE A 15 -25.57 0.93 -10.44
CA ILE A 15 -26.89 0.53 -9.95
C ILE A 15 -27.93 0.80 -11.03
N ARG A 16 -29.02 0.03 -10.99
CA ARG A 16 -30.16 0.20 -11.89
C ARG A 16 -31.41 0.46 -11.06
N ALA A 17 -32.08 1.58 -11.31
CA ALA A 17 -33.29 1.96 -10.55
C ALA A 17 -34.42 0.91 -10.63
N GLN A 18 -34.56 0.22 -11.77
CA GLN A 18 -35.54 -0.85 -11.94
C GLN A 18 -35.12 -2.19 -11.30
N GLU A 19 -33.90 -2.28 -10.78
CA GLU A 19 -33.36 -3.47 -10.14
C GLU A 19 -32.49 -3.08 -8.93
N PRO A 20 -33.10 -2.52 -7.87
CA PRO A 20 -32.38 -1.87 -6.78
C PRO A 20 -31.58 -2.83 -5.88
N GLY A 21 -31.81 -4.13 -5.98
CA GLY A 21 -31.13 -5.16 -5.18
C GLY A 21 -29.79 -5.64 -5.76
N ILE A 22 -29.26 -4.96 -6.78
CA ILE A 22 -28.00 -5.34 -7.44
C ILE A 22 -27.09 -4.12 -7.57
N ILE A 23 -25.83 -4.32 -7.18
CA ILE A 23 -24.74 -3.41 -7.48
C ILE A 23 -23.71 -4.16 -8.34
N ILE A 24 -23.32 -3.58 -9.47
CA ILE A 24 -22.23 -4.12 -10.29
C ILE A 24 -21.00 -3.25 -10.07
N ALA A 25 -19.93 -3.85 -9.55
CA ALA A 25 -18.66 -3.21 -9.32
C ALA A 25 -17.64 -3.61 -10.41
N ALA A 26 -16.75 -2.72 -10.82
CA ALA A 26 -15.62 -3.05 -11.69
C ALA A 26 -14.40 -2.21 -11.36
N ARG A 27 -13.21 -2.82 -11.40
CA ARG A 27 -11.94 -2.17 -11.07
C ARG A 27 -10.96 -2.21 -12.23
N LYS A 28 -10.27 -1.08 -12.42
CA LYS A 28 -9.03 -0.96 -13.19
C LYS A 28 -8.21 0.20 -12.62
N GLY A 29 -7.29 -0.10 -11.71
CA GLY A 29 -6.33 0.81 -11.07
C GLY A 29 -6.87 1.63 -9.89
N SER A 30 -8.14 2.03 -9.84
CA SER A 30 -8.71 2.64 -8.62
C SER A 30 -9.15 1.57 -7.61
N PRO A 31 -8.79 1.67 -6.32
CA PRO A 31 -9.14 0.67 -5.32
C PRO A 31 -10.65 0.41 -5.20
N MET A 32 -11.01 -0.86 -5.03
CA MET A 32 -12.37 -1.33 -4.79
C MET A 32 -12.33 -2.49 -3.80
N VAL A 33 -13.09 -2.36 -2.71
CA VAL A 33 -13.17 -3.34 -1.63
C VAL A 33 -14.63 -3.67 -1.31
N ILE A 34 -14.90 -4.96 -1.18
CA ILE A 34 -16.22 -5.51 -0.83
C ILE A 34 -16.19 -5.90 0.64
N GLY A 35 -17.13 -5.40 1.44
CA GLY A 35 -17.35 -5.84 2.81
C GLY A 35 -18.35 -6.98 2.86
N VAL A 36 -18.03 -8.04 3.60
CA VAL A 36 -18.86 -9.23 3.79
C VAL A 36 -19.42 -9.23 5.20
N GLY A 37 -20.71 -8.91 5.35
CA GLY A 37 -21.44 -8.98 6.62
C GLY A 37 -22.21 -10.29 6.78
N GLU A 38 -23.01 -10.42 7.85
CA GLU A 38 -23.83 -11.63 8.08
C GLU A 38 -25.03 -11.74 7.12
N SER A 39 -25.60 -10.61 6.70
CA SER A 39 -26.74 -10.56 5.76
C SER A 39 -26.71 -9.30 4.89
N GLU A 40 -25.52 -8.73 4.73
CA GLU A 40 -25.28 -7.56 3.91
C GLU A 40 -23.95 -7.71 3.16
N THR A 41 -23.90 -7.13 1.96
CA THR A 41 -22.68 -6.96 1.18
C THR A 41 -22.51 -5.47 0.91
N LEU A 42 -21.35 -4.94 1.29
CA LEU A 42 -21.03 -3.53 1.22
C LEU A 42 -19.95 -3.30 0.17
N LEU A 43 -19.90 -2.11 -0.42
CA LEU A 43 -18.90 -1.73 -1.41
C LEU A 43 -18.31 -0.37 -1.06
N ALA A 44 -16.99 -0.27 -1.04
CA ALA A 44 -16.28 0.97 -0.80
C ALA A 44 -15.00 1.06 -1.64
N SER A 45 -14.43 2.26 -1.73
CA SER A 45 -13.08 2.47 -2.27
C SER A 45 -12.00 2.31 -1.19
N ASP A 46 -12.37 2.34 0.09
CA ASP A 46 -11.45 2.27 1.22
C ASP A 46 -12.06 1.40 2.34
N PRO A 47 -11.31 0.41 2.90
CA PRO A 47 -11.78 -0.43 4.00
C PRO A 47 -12.17 0.35 5.26
N ALA A 48 -11.66 1.56 5.47
CA ALA A 48 -12.03 2.40 6.62
C ALA A 48 -13.53 2.75 6.64
N ALA A 49 -14.18 2.79 5.48
CA ALA A 49 -15.63 2.99 5.38
C ALA A 49 -16.44 1.75 5.80
N LEU A 50 -15.79 0.57 5.85
CA LEU A 50 -16.42 -0.72 6.11
C LEU A 50 -16.25 -1.20 7.55
N VAL A 51 -15.18 -0.77 8.24
CA VAL A 51 -14.79 -1.28 9.57
C VAL A 51 -15.89 -1.13 10.64
N ALA A 52 -16.79 -0.14 10.47
CA ALA A 52 -17.93 0.07 11.36
C ALA A 52 -19.03 -1.01 11.21
N PHE A 53 -19.05 -1.72 10.09
CA PHE A 53 -20.07 -2.70 9.73
C PHE A 53 -19.53 -4.13 9.70
N THR A 54 -18.34 -4.32 9.14
CA THR A 54 -17.68 -5.64 9.08
C THR A 54 -16.16 -5.50 9.00
N LYS A 55 -15.45 -6.49 9.55
CA LYS A 55 -14.00 -6.65 9.37
C LYS A 55 -13.63 -7.56 8.21
N ASN A 56 -14.60 -8.31 7.67
CA ASN A 56 -14.34 -9.26 6.60
C ASN A 56 -14.46 -8.54 5.25
N VAL A 57 -13.38 -8.53 4.49
CA VAL A 57 -13.29 -7.83 3.21
C VAL A 57 -12.72 -8.69 2.09
N ILE A 58 -13.02 -8.29 0.85
CA ILE A 58 -12.44 -8.85 -0.37
C ILE A 58 -11.99 -7.69 -1.25
N TYR A 59 -10.74 -7.74 -1.70
CA TYR A 59 -10.19 -6.75 -2.64
C TYR A 59 -10.39 -7.22 -4.07
N LEU A 60 -11.00 -6.37 -4.91
CA LEU A 60 -11.00 -6.62 -6.36
C LEU A 60 -9.62 -6.30 -6.93
N GLU A 61 -9.17 -7.04 -7.93
CA GLU A 61 -7.98 -6.72 -8.71
C GLU A 61 -8.32 -5.99 -10.01
N ASP A 62 -7.29 -5.52 -10.70
CA ASP A 62 -7.44 -4.88 -12.00
C ASP A 62 -8.00 -5.85 -13.04
N GLY A 63 -9.07 -5.45 -13.72
CA GLY A 63 -9.78 -6.31 -14.67
C GLY A 63 -10.79 -7.25 -14.00
N GLU A 64 -11.01 -7.13 -12.70
CA GLU A 64 -12.08 -7.84 -12.00
C GLU A 64 -13.35 -7.00 -11.89
N MET A 65 -14.47 -7.70 -11.82
CA MET A 65 -15.78 -7.15 -11.53
C MET A 65 -16.50 -8.01 -10.50
N ALA A 66 -17.47 -7.42 -9.81
CA ALA A 66 -18.34 -8.12 -8.89
C ALA A 66 -19.81 -7.77 -9.12
N VAL A 67 -20.67 -8.75 -8.90
CA VAL A 67 -22.11 -8.58 -8.81
C VAL A 67 -22.49 -8.78 -7.35
N LEU A 68 -22.97 -7.72 -6.70
CA LEU A 68 -23.31 -7.72 -5.28
C LEU A 68 -24.83 -7.72 -5.12
N ARG A 69 -25.29 -8.53 -4.17
CA ARG A 69 -26.66 -8.55 -3.66
C ARG A 69 -26.60 -8.45 -2.14
N ALA A 70 -27.75 -8.34 -1.48
CA ALA A 70 -27.78 -8.21 -0.03
C ALA A 70 -27.03 -9.36 0.68
N ASP A 71 -27.25 -10.60 0.25
CA ASP A 71 -26.79 -11.80 0.95
C ASP A 71 -25.59 -12.52 0.31
N ARG A 72 -25.12 -12.05 -0.85
CA ARG A 72 -24.05 -12.71 -1.60
C ARG A 72 -23.36 -11.77 -2.58
N PHE A 73 -22.18 -12.21 -3.01
CA PHE A 73 -21.45 -11.62 -4.12
C PHE A 73 -20.97 -12.71 -5.07
N GLU A 74 -20.76 -12.33 -6.32
CA GLU A 74 -20.12 -13.15 -7.35
C GLU A 74 -19.01 -12.30 -8.00
N THR A 75 -17.82 -12.88 -8.19
CA THR A 75 -16.65 -12.20 -8.76
C THR A 75 -16.25 -12.83 -10.08
N HIS A 76 -15.91 -11.98 -11.06
CA HIS A 76 -15.56 -12.41 -12.41
C HIS A 76 -14.46 -11.52 -13.02
N ASP A 77 -13.76 -12.02 -14.03
CA ASP A 77 -12.97 -11.17 -14.93
C ASP A 77 -13.87 -10.39 -15.91
N LEU A 78 -13.28 -9.49 -16.71
CA LEU A 78 -14.03 -8.76 -17.75
C LEU A 78 -14.59 -9.66 -18.88
N ASN A 79 -14.14 -10.92 -18.98
CA ASN A 79 -14.65 -11.95 -19.89
C ASN A 79 -15.82 -12.75 -19.29
N ALA A 80 -16.26 -12.41 -18.07
CA ALA A 80 -17.29 -13.13 -17.30
C ALA A 80 -16.87 -14.54 -16.86
N VAL A 81 -15.56 -14.80 -16.75
CA VAL A 81 -15.02 -16.01 -16.12
C VAL A 81 -15.07 -15.83 -14.60
N PRO A 82 -15.68 -16.75 -13.83
CA PRO A 82 -15.70 -16.69 -12.37
C PRO A 82 -14.28 -16.68 -11.77
N ILE A 83 -14.09 -15.89 -10.72
CA ILE A 83 -12.86 -15.80 -9.94
C ILE A 83 -13.21 -16.06 -8.49
N ASP A 84 -12.56 -17.03 -7.86
CA ASP A 84 -12.67 -17.26 -6.42
C ASP A 84 -11.79 -16.26 -5.65
N LYS A 85 -12.38 -15.62 -4.64
CA LYS A 85 -11.68 -14.65 -3.79
C LYS A 85 -11.63 -15.14 -2.35
N ARG A 86 -10.51 -14.86 -1.69
CA ARG A 86 -10.34 -15.13 -0.27
C ARG A 86 -10.83 -13.94 0.54
N VAL A 87 -11.59 -14.21 1.60
CA VAL A 87 -11.95 -13.21 2.60
C VAL A 87 -10.74 -12.91 3.48
N GLU A 88 -10.46 -11.63 3.66
CA GLU A 88 -9.40 -11.09 4.50
C GLU A 88 -9.99 -10.27 5.65
N GLU A 89 -9.27 -10.15 6.77
CA GLU A 89 -9.71 -9.36 7.91
C GLU A 89 -9.02 -7.98 7.92
N ILE A 90 -9.78 -6.90 8.11
CA ILE A 90 -9.25 -5.55 8.29
C ILE A 90 -8.40 -5.51 9.56
N ALA A 91 -7.15 -5.05 9.44
CA ALA A 91 -6.16 -5.07 10.51
C ALA A 91 -6.26 -3.93 11.54
N PHE A 92 -7.23 -3.02 11.41
CA PHE A 92 -7.41 -1.86 12.28
C PHE A 92 -8.84 -1.79 12.82
N GLU A 93 -9.02 -1.06 13.92
CA GLU A 93 -10.29 -0.92 14.63
C GLU A 93 -10.92 0.47 14.39
N LEU A 94 -12.21 0.61 14.72
CA LEU A 94 -12.92 1.88 14.58
C LEU A 94 -12.24 3.05 15.33
N PRO A 95 -11.74 2.91 16.57
CA PRO A 95 -11.03 3.99 17.25
C PRO A 95 -9.76 4.44 16.51
N ASP A 96 -9.14 3.61 15.68
CA ASP A 96 -7.94 3.99 14.94
C ASP A 96 -8.22 5.09 13.90
N ILE A 97 -9.45 5.11 13.36
CA ILE A 97 -9.92 6.08 12.36
C ILE A 97 -10.79 7.21 12.94
N GLU A 98 -10.99 7.23 14.26
CA GLU A 98 -11.69 8.31 14.96
C GLU A 98 -10.71 9.32 15.56
N ARG A 99 -11.22 10.49 15.97
CA ARG A 99 -10.40 11.52 16.62
C ARG A 99 -10.06 11.21 18.08
N ASN A 100 -10.70 10.23 18.72
CA ASN A 100 -10.45 9.81 20.10
C ASN A 100 -10.28 10.97 21.10
N GLY A 101 -11.16 11.97 21.03
CA GLY A 101 -11.13 13.14 21.94
C GLY A 101 -10.13 14.25 21.57
N TYR A 102 -9.32 14.08 20.53
CA TYR A 102 -8.46 15.16 20.00
C TYR A 102 -9.25 16.12 19.10
N ALA A 103 -8.81 17.38 19.03
CA ALA A 103 -9.43 18.39 18.17
C ALA A 103 -9.30 18.06 16.66
N HIS A 104 -8.14 17.53 16.26
CA HIS A 104 -7.78 17.22 14.87
C HIS A 104 -7.12 15.84 14.78
N PHE A 105 -7.28 15.17 13.63
CA PHE A 105 -6.57 13.92 13.33
C PHE A 105 -5.05 14.08 13.40
N MET A 106 -4.50 15.15 12.79
CA MET A 106 -3.07 15.42 12.84
C MET A 106 -2.53 15.52 14.28
N LEU A 107 -3.30 16.12 15.20
CA LEU A 107 -2.89 16.20 16.61
C LEU A 107 -2.89 14.83 17.28
N LYS A 108 -3.95 14.02 17.08
CA LYS A 108 -3.99 12.62 17.52
C LYS A 108 -2.77 11.85 17.00
N GLU A 109 -2.53 11.92 15.70
CA GLU A 109 -1.47 11.17 15.02
C GLU A 109 -0.07 11.57 15.48
N ILE A 110 0.18 12.85 15.76
CA ILE A 110 1.43 13.32 16.37
C ILE A 110 1.63 12.67 17.75
N PHE A 111 0.58 12.59 18.56
CA PHE A 111 0.62 11.99 19.90
C PHE A 111 0.69 10.46 19.88
N GLU A 112 0.30 9.82 18.77
CA GLU A 112 0.39 8.36 18.58
C GLU A 112 1.81 7.88 18.25
N GLN A 113 2.71 8.76 17.82
CA GLN A 113 4.07 8.39 17.37
C GLN A 113 4.87 7.50 18.32
N PRO A 114 4.84 7.72 19.66
CA PRO A 114 5.53 6.81 20.58
C PRO A 114 4.99 5.38 20.53
N ALA A 115 3.71 5.20 20.26
CA ALA A 115 3.09 3.89 20.11
C ALA A 115 3.40 3.29 18.72
N THR A 116 3.33 4.07 17.65
CA THR A 116 3.63 3.58 16.30
C THR A 116 5.07 3.15 16.14
N ILE A 117 6.04 3.90 16.71
CA ILE A 117 7.45 3.49 16.71
C ILE A 117 7.64 2.16 17.45
N LYS A 118 6.95 1.95 18.58
CA LYS A 118 6.99 0.66 19.29
C LYS A 118 6.39 -0.46 18.44
N ASN A 119 5.34 -0.19 17.68
CA ASN A 119 4.74 -1.16 16.77
C ASN A 119 5.67 -1.50 15.61
N ALA A 120 6.32 -0.50 15.00
CA ALA A 120 7.29 -0.67 13.92
C ALA A 120 8.46 -1.58 14.33
N LEU A 121 8.91 -1.48 15.58
CA LEU A 121 9.99 -2.32 16.13
C LEU A 121 9.55 -3.69 16.64
N ARG A 122 8.24 -3.90 16.86
CA ARG A 122 7.71 -5.10 17.53
C ARG A 122 8.02 -6.35 16.69
N GLY A 123 8.69 -7.32 17.31
CA GLY A 123 9.05 -8.58 16.65
C GLY A 123 10.17 -8.46 15.60
N ARG A 124 10.74 -7.28 15.40
CA ARG A 124 11.79 -7.02 14.40
C ARG A 124 13.18 -6.86 14.98
N LEU A 125 13.33 -6.82 16.29
CA LEU A 125 14.64 -6.69 16.95
C LEU A 125 15.07 -8.00 17.60
N ILE A 126 16.24 -8.50 17.20
CA ILE A 126 16.93 -9.60 17.88
C ILE A 126 17.94 -8.97 18.85
N ARG A 127 17.46 -8.64 20.05
CA ARG A 127 18.25 -7.88 21.05
C ARG A 127 19.53 -8.58 21.48
N SER A 128 19.52 -9.92 21.56
CA SER A 128 20.71 -10.71 21.93
C SER A 128 21.85 -10.59 20.93
N GLU A 129 21.55 -10.29 19.68
CA GLU A 129 22.51 -10.21 18.57
C GLU A 129 22.76 -8.77 18.12
N GLY A 130 22.04 -7.79 18.69
CA GLY A 130 22.13 -6.40 18.26
C GLY A 130 21.71 -6.18 16.80
N THR A 131 20.84 -7.03 16.27
CA THR A 131 20.41 -6.99 14.86
C THR A 131 18.89 -6.97 14.71
N ALA A 132 18.42 -6.82 13.47
CA ALA A 132 17.01 -6.84 13.11
C ALA A 132 16.64 -8.13 12.36
N LYS A 133 15.38 -8.55 12.49
CA LYS A 133 14.74 -9.59 11.70
C LYS A 133 13.60 -8.98 10.89
N LEU A 134 13.82 -8.82 9.59
CA LEU A 134 12.86 -8.24 8.65
C LEU A 134 12.32 -9.35 7.75
N GLY A 135 11.34 -10.11 8.24
CA GLY A 135 10.86 -11.34 7.58
C GLY A 135 10.23 -11.15 6.20
N GLY A 136 9.95 -9.91 5.78
CA GLY A 136 9.47 -9.58 4.44
C GLY A 136 10.57 -9.34 3.42
N LEU A 137 11.85 -9.49 3.79
CA LEU A 137 13.01 -9.25 2.93
C LEU A 137 13.83 -10.53 2.73
N ASP A 138 14.43 -10.66 1.54
CA ASP A 138 15.42 -11.70 1.22
C ASP A 138 16.84 -11.17 1.44
N ASP A 139 17.51 -11.70 2.46
CA ASP A 139 18.90 -11.42 2.80
C ASP A 139 19.86 -11.52 1.60
N ARG A 140 19.59 -12.40 0.63
CA ARG A 140 20.46 -12.57 -0.55
C ARG A 140 20.45 -11.32 -1.42
N ILE A 141 19.26 -10.73 -1.63
CA ILE A 141 19.11 -9.50 -2.42
C ILE A 141 19.80 -8.35 -1.72
N LEU A 142 19.59 -8.22 -0.40
CA LEU A 142 20.22 -7.17 0.41
C LEU A 142 21.75 -7.25 0.38
N ARG A 143 22.32 -8.47 0.43
CA ARG A 143 23.78 -8.69 0.39
C ARG A 143 24.39 -8.51 -1.00
N SER A 144 23.62 -8.73 -2.07
CA SER A 144 24.10 -8.53 -3.44
C SER A 144 24.05 -7.08 -3.90
N ALA A 145 23.24 -6.24 -3.25
CA ALA A 145 23.07 -4.84 -3.63
C ALA A 145 24.38 -4.07 -3.46
N LYS A 146 24.85 -3.44 -4.54
CA LYS A 146 26.00 -2.52 -4.50
C LYS A 146 25.61 -1.06 -4.63
N ARG A 147 24.37 -0.80 -5.02
CA ARG A 147 23.77 0.53 -5.13
C ARG A 147 22.35 0.49 -4.62
N CYS A 148 21.89 1.62 -4.09
CA CYS A 148 20.52 1.80 -3.66
C CYS A 148 19.90 3.00 -4.37
N HIS A 149 18.64 2.89 -4.78
CA HIS A 149 17.86 4.00 -5.31
C HIS A 149 16.54 4.09 -4.55
N ILE A 150 16.32 5.19 -3.84
CA ILE A 150 15.08 5.45 -3.13
C ILE A 150 14.17 6.29 -4.02
N ILE A 151 12.94 5.84 -4.23
CA ILE A 151 11.91 6.56 -5.00
C ILE A 151 10.68 6.80 -4.13
N ALA A 152 10.21 8.05 -4.11
CA ALA A 152 9.05 8.47 -3.34
C ALA A 152 8.57 9.86 -3.77
N CYS A 153 7.43 10.30 -3.22
CA CYS A 153 6.91 11.67 -3.37
C CYS A 153 6.69 12.33 -2.00
N GLY A 154 6.65 13.67 -1.98
CA GLY A 154 6.29 14.48 -0.81
C GLY A 154 7.07 14.15 0.47
N THR A 155 6.37 13.96 1.59
CA THR A 155 6.99 13.64 2.89
C THR A 155 7.77 12.31 2.88
N SER A 156 7.34 11.32 2.09
CA SER A 156 8.05 10.04 1.96
C SER A 156 9.41 10.20 1.26
N TRP A 157 9.51 11.16 0.34
CA TRP A 157 10.79 11.53 -0.28
C TRP A 157 11.77 12.16 0.73
N HIS A 158 11.26 12.98 1.65
CA HIS A 158 12.07 13.53 2.74
C HIS A 158 12.59 12.43 3.68
N ALA A 159 11.78 11.39 3.96
CA ALA A 159 12.26 10.22 4.69
C ALA A 159 13.39 9.51 3.93
N GLY A 160 13.26 9.39 2.61
CA GLY A 160 14.30 8.87 1.73
C GLY A 160 15.62 9.64 1.80
N LEU A 161 15.60 10.98 1.89
CA LEU A 161 16.81 11.79 2.07
C LEU A 161 17.56 11.45 3.36
N ILE A 162 16.83 11.24 4.47
CA ILE A 162 17.43 10.81 5.73
C ILE A 162 17.94 9.37 5.61
N GLY A 163 17.14 8.49 4.99
CA GLY A 163 17.49 7.09 4.73
C GLY A 163 18.80 6.94 3.93
N LYS A 164 19.02 7.78 2.90
CA LYS A 164 20.29 7.86 2.17
C LYS A 164 21.47 8.07 3.11
N TYR A 165 21.37 9.04 4.01
CA TYR A 165 22.43 9.34 4.98
C TYR A 165 22.71 8.14 5.89
N LEU A 166 21.67 7.43 6.33
CA LEU A 166 21.82 6.25 7.18
C LEU A 166 22.46 5.07 6.43
N LEU A 167 21.97 4.76 5.22
CA LEU A 167 22.50 3.68 4.38
C LEU A 167 23.97 3.95 4.01
N GLU A 168 24.30 5.14 3.53
CA GLU A 168 25.69 5.47 3.16
C GLU A 168 26.65 5.44 4.35
N ASN A 169 26.20 5.80 5.56
CA ASN A 169 27.05 5.75 6.74
C ASN A 169 27.22 4.34 7.31
N ILE A 170 26.16 3.53 7.33
CA ILE A 170 26.15 2.22 7.98
C ILE A 170 26.59 1.12 7.03
N SER A 171 25.98 1.03 5.84
CA SER A 171 26.25 -0.03 4.87
C SER A 171 27.29 0.34 3.82
N ARG A 172 27.66 1.63 3.71
CA ARG A 172 28.62 2.15 2.71
C ARG A 172 28.18 1.91 1.26
N ILE A 173 26.88 1.77 1.03
CA ILE A 173 26.28 1.60 -0.29
C ILE A 173 25.92 2.97 -0.87
N PRO A 174 26.45 3.37 -2.04
CA PRO A 174 26.03 4.57 -2.75
C PRO A 174 24.51 4.60 -2.92
N THR A 175 23.87 5.65 -2.43
CA THR A 175 22.41 5.74 -2.40
C THR A 175 21.93 7.00 -3.11
N GLN A 176 21.07 6.86 -4.11
CA GLN A 176 20.40 7.98 -4.76
C GLN A 176 18.96 8.10 -4.25
N VAL A 177 18.44 9.33 -4.17
CA VAL A 177 17.03 9.57 -3.86
C VAL A 177 16.44 10.39 -4.99
N SER A 178 15.40 9.88 -5.64
CA SER A 178 14.71 10.59 -6.72
C SER A 178 13.28 10.86 -6.35
N TYR A 179 12.80 12.03 -6.77
CA TYR A 179 11.38 12.31 -6.77
C TYR A 179 10.72 11.41 -7.83
N ALA A 180 9.74 10.60 -7.43
CA ALA A 180 9.26 9.52 -8.30
C ALA A 180 8.63 10.03 -9.60
N ALA A 181 7.99 11.20 -9.56
CA ALA A 181 7.41 11.83 -10.74
C ALA A 181 8.48 12.17 -11.81
N GLU A 182 9.73 12.42 -11.41
CA GLU A 182 10.83 12.66 -12.36
C GLU A 182 11.53 11.36 -12.77
N PHE A 183 11.58 10.37 -11.87
CA PHE A 183 12.35 9.14 -12.04
C PHE A 183 12.01 8.42 -13.35
N ARG A 184 10.72 8.26 -13.66
CA ARG A 184 10.28 7.60 -14.90
C ARG A 184 10.71 8.36 -16.15
N TYR A 185 10.60 9.68 -16.14
CA TYR A 185 10.87 10.50 -17.34
C TYR A 185 12.36 10.81 -17.53
N ALA A 186 13.19 10.54 -16.52
CA ALA A 186 14.63 10.79 -16.55
C ALA A 186 15.45 9.69 -17.24
N ASN A 187 14.83 8.59 -17.69
CA ASN A 187 15.52 7.40 -18.22
C ASN A 187 16.63 6.92 -17.25
N PRO A 188 16.26 6.43 -16.05
CA PRO A 188 17.19 6.21 -14.97
C PRO A 188 18.18 5.10 -15.33
N MET A 189 19.47 5.33 -15.05
CA MET A 189 20.49 4.30 -15.23
C MET A 189 20.42 3.30 -14.08
N ILE A 190 19.79 2.16 -14.34
CA ILE A 190 19.62 1.08 -13.35
C ILE A 190 20.58 -0.05 -13.70
N GLU A 191 21.63 -0.22 -12.89
CA GLU A 191 22.58 -1.32 -13.03
C GLU A 191 22.03 -2.60 -12.38
N PRO A 192 22.43 -3.80 -12.83
CA PRO A 192 21.89 -5.07 -12.32
C PRO A 192 22.04 -5.31 -10.81
N ASP A 193 23.00 -4.63 -10.16
CA ASP A 193 23.24 -4.70 -8.71
C ASP A 193 22.60 -3.53 -7.93
N THR A 194 21.63 -2.85 -8.54
CA THR A 194 20.86 -1.76 -7.93
C THR A 194 19.62 -2.30 -7.23
N LEU A 195 19.50 -1.97 -5.94
CA LEU A 195 18.28 -2.17 -5.16
C LEU A 195 17.42 -0.90 -5.19
N VAL A 196 16.18 -1.00 -5.64
CA VAL A 196 15.23 0.11 -5.64
C VAL A 196 14.31 -0.01 -4.42
N ILE A 197 14.22 1.05 -3.62
CA ILE A 197 13.36 1.14 -2.44
C ILE A 197 12.26 2.16 -2.72
N ALA A 198 11.01 1.71 -2.79
CA ALA A 198 9.85 2.57 -2.90
C ALA A 198 9.28 2.88 -1.51
N VAL A 199 9.11 4.16 -1.19
CA VAL A 199 8.55 4.59 0.11
C VAL A 199 7.23 5.31 -0.13
N SER A 200 6.14 4.79 0.45
CA SER A 200 4.82 5.40 0.32
C SER A 200 3.94 5.03 1.52
N GLN A 201 3.32 6.02 2.17
CA GLN A 201 2.36 5.75 3.24
C GLN A 201 1.17 4.93 2.71
N SER A 202 0.52 5.39 1.64
CA SER A 202 -0.68 4.74 1.11
C SER A 202 -0.37 3.48 0.30
N GLY A 203 0.82 3.40 -0.29
CA GLY A 203 1.15 2.36 -1.26
C GLY A 203 0.41 2.50 -2.59
N GLU A 204 -0.28 3.63 -2.82
CA GLU A 204 -1.09 3.89 -4.02
C GLU A 204 -0.63 5.16 -4.77
N THR A 205 0.49 5.78 -4.37
CA THR A 205 1.01 6.97 -5.04
C THR A 205 1.43 6.64 -6.47
N THR A 206 0.65 7.06 -7.48
CA THR A 206 0.82 6.69 -8.88
C THR A 206 2.24 6.87 -9.40
N ASP A 207 2.85 8.04 -9.17
CA ASP A 207 4.23 8.28 -9.64
C ASP A 207 5.24 7.30 -9.03
N THR A 208 5.04 6.92 -7.77
CA THR A 208 5.91 5.94 -7.09
C THR A 208 5.66 4.53 -7.61
N LEU A 209 4.41 4.14 -7.84
CA LEU A 209 4.05 2.85 -8.44
C LEU A 209 4.62 2.70 -9.85
N GLU A 210 4.48 3.73 -10.69
CA GLU A 210 5.03 3.71 -12.04
C GLU A 210 6.57 3.71 -12.01
N GLY A 211 7.20 4.37 -11.04
CA GLY A 211 8.64 4.27 -10.82
C GLY A 211 9.10 2.86 -10.43
N VAL A 212 8.31 2.13 -9.62
CA VAL A 212 8.57 0.71 -9.30
C VAL A 212 8.50 -0.14 -10.56
N ARG A 213 7.45 0.03 -11.37
CA ARG A 213 7.28 -0.71 -12.63
C ARG A 213 8.43 -0.43 -13.61
N GLU A 214 8.86 0.82 -13.72
CA GLU A 214 9.99 1.22 -14.54
C GLU A 214 11.30 0.56 -14.07
N ALA A 215 11.51 0.48 -12.75
CA ALA A 215 12.67 -0.20 -12.18
C ALA A 215 12.67 -1.72 -12.46
N ILE A 216 11.52 -2.36 -12.35
CA ILE A 216 11.34 -3.78 -12.67
C ILE A 216 11.60 -4.04 -14.16
N LEU A 217 11.10 -3.15 -15.05
CA LEU A 217 11.34 -3.24 -16.49
C LEU A 217 12.84 -3.23 -16.84
N HIS A 218 13.63 -2.48 -16.06
CA HIS A 218 15.09 -2.43 -16.16
C HIS A 218 15.81 -3.54 -15.39
N GLY A 219 15.08 -4.45 -14.74
CA GLY A 219 15.64 -5.62 -14.07
C GLY A 219 16.16 -5.39 -12.65
N ALA A 220 15.85 -4.26 -12.02
CA ALA A 220 16.21 -4.04 -10.61
C ALA A 220 15.35 -4.88 -9.65
N ALA A 221 15.96 -5.27 -8.55
CA ALA A 221 15.22 -5.77 -7.39
C ALA A 221 14.51 -4.60 -6.68
N THR A 222 13.27 -4.80 -6.25
CA THR A 222 12.44 -3.77 -5.62
C THR A 222 12.01 -4.16 -4.21
N ILE A 223 12.05 -3.19 -3.30
CA ILE A 223 11.51 -3.27 -1.93
C ILE A 223 10.46 -2.17 -1.74
N GLY A 224 9.29 -2.52 -1.21
CA GLY A 224 8.26 -1.56 -0.78
C GLY A 224 8.31 -1.29 0.73
N ILE A 225 8.38 -0.03 1.13
CA ILE A 225 8.16 0.42 2.51
C ILE A 225 6.80 1.13 2.55
N CYS A 226 5.78 0.41 3.03
CA CYS A 226 4.38 0.83 2.95
C CYS A 226 3.66 0.77 4.29
N ASN A 227 2.64 1.59 4.52
CA ASN A 227 1.81 1.45 5.72
C ASN A 227 0.60 0.54 5.49
N VAL A 228 0.03 0.57 4.28
CA VAL A 228 -1.17 -0.17 3.91
C VAL A 228 -0.82 -1.55 3.35
N VAL A 229 -1.32 -2.59 4.01
CA VAL A 229 -1.15 -3.99 3.60
C VAL A 229 -1.90 -4.25 2.30
N GLY A 230 -1.27 -4.98 1.37
CA GLY A 230 -1.89 -5.36 0.10
C GLY A 230 -2.07 -4.21 -0.90
N SER A 231 -1.51 -3.03 -0.62
CA SER A 231 -1.50 -1.89 -1.55
C SER A 231 -0.77 -2.21 -2.86
N SER A 232 -1.07 -1.47 -3.91
CA SER A 232 -0.53 -1.69 -5.26
C SER A 232 1.01 -1.73 -5.28
N ILE A 233 1.68 -0.78 -4.61
CA ILE A 233 3.15 -0.77 -4.49
C ILE A 233 3.64 -2.01 -3.73
N ALA A 234 2.98 -2.39 -2.63
CA ALA A 234 3.40 -3.55 -1.86
C ALA A 234 3.25 -4.87 -2.65
N ARG A 235 2.28 -4.96 -3.57
CA ARG A 235 2.08 -6.13 -4.43
C ARG A 235 3.01 -6.17 -5.64
N GLU A 236 3.30 -5.01 -6.21
CA GLU A 236 4.22 -4.89 -7.36
C GLU A 236 5.68 -5.12 -6.93
N CYS A 237 6.04 -4.69 -5.71
CA CYS A 237 7.34 -4.98 -5.13
C CYS A 237 7.46 -6.47 -4.74
N SER A 238 8.60 -7.07 -5.05
CA SER A 238 8.88 -8.48 -4.73
C SER A 238 9.01 -8.80 -3.23
N GLN A 239 9.32 -7.78 -2.43
CA GLN A 239 9.57 -7.85 -0.98
C GLN A 239 9.28 -6.49 -0.36
N GLY A 240 9.13 -6.44 0.97
CA GLY A 240 8.75 -5.19 1.62
C GLY A 240 8.71 -5.20 3.14
N ILE A 241 8.49 -4.02 3.69
CA ILE A 241 8.32 -3.76 5.12
C ILE A 241 7.03 -2.96 5.31
N TYR A 242 6.19 -3.41 6.23
CA TYR A 242 5.03 -2.64 6.66
C TYR A 242 5.37 -1.71 7.84
N LEU A 243 4.92 -0.46 7.83
CA LEU A 243 5.25 0.48 8.91
C LEU A 243 4.52 0.16 10.23
N HIS A 244 3.32 -0.42 10.14
CA HIS A 244 2.42 -0.64 11.29
C HIS A 244 2.13 0.65 12.08
N ALA A 245 2.03 1.79 11.39
CA ALA A 245 1.66 3.07 12.00
C ALA A 245 0.14 3.20 12.23
N GLY A 246 -0.65 2.24 11.74
CA GLY A 246 -2.10 2.32 11.68
C GLY A 246 -2.58 3.35 10.66
N PRO A 247 -3.90 3.49 10.44
CA PRO A 247 -4.47 4.47 9.51
C PRO A 247 -4.01 5.90 9.82
N GLU A 248 -3.64 6.67 8.80
CA GLU A 248 -3.31 8.10 8.91
C GLU A 248 -4.37 8.85 8.10
N ILE A 249 -5.22 9.59 8.81
CA ILE A 249 -6.39 10.32 8.28
C ILE A 249 -6.04 11.78 8.02
N GLY A 250 -5.10 12.35 8.78
CA GLY A 250 -4.55 13.68 8.52
C GLY A 250 -3.91 13.76 7.13
N VAL A 251 -4.20 14.84 6.40
CA VAL A 251 -3.64 15.06 5.05
C VAL A 251 -2.12 15.23 5.10
N ALA A 252 -1.61 15.91 6.14
CA ALA A 252 -0.19 16.05 6.37
C ALA A 252 0.35 14.83 7.14
N SER A 253 1.31 14.13 6.54
CA SER A 253 1.90 12.94 7.16
C SER A 253 2.72 13.30 8.41
N THR A 254 2.53 12.51 9.48
CA THR A 254 3.19 12.70 10.77
C THR A 254 3.77 11.38 11.27
N LYS A 255 2.92 10.47 11.77
CA LYS A 255 3.33 9.16 12.29
C LYS A 255 3.84 8.21 11.21
N ALA A 256 3.37 8.34 9.97
CA ALA A 256 3.94 7.55 8.88
C ALA A 256 5.37 8.00 8.58
N PHE A 257 5.67 9.31 8.54
CA PHE A 257 7.03 9.82 8.35
C PHE A 257 8.01 9.28 9.41
N THR A 258 7.68 9.39 10.70
CA THR A 258 8.59 8.89 11.74
C THR A 258 8.71 7.38 11.74
N SER A 259 7.66 6.64 11.36
CA SER A 259 7.73 5.19 11.21
C SER A 259 8.53 4.77 9.98
N GLN A 260 8.59 5.58 8.90
CA GLN A 260 9.45 5.30 7.73
C GLN A 260 10.95 5.37 8.05
N LEU A 261 11.34 6.10 9.10
CA LEU A 261 12.73 6.24 9.51
C LEU A 261 13.23 5.09 10.41
N VAL A 262 12.32 4.25 10.92
CA VAL A 262 12.57 3.21 11.93
C VAL A 262 12.45 1.83 11.31
#